data_AF-A0A6B3I661-F1
#
_entry.id   AF-A0A6B3I661-F1
#
_cell.length_a   1.000
_cell.length_b   1.000
_cell.length_c   1.000
_cell.angle_alpha   90.00
_cell.angle_beta   90.00
_cell.angle_gamma   90.00
#
_symmetry.space_group_name_H-M   'P 1'
#
loop_
_entity.id
_entity.type
_entity.pdbx_description
1 polymer ?
#
loop_
_entity_poly.entity_id
_entity_poly.type
_entity_poly.pdbx_seq_one_letter_code
_entity_poly.pdbx_strand_id
1 'polypeptide(L)'
;IIEKVATKGRGPKTGYERSKFGSAWKDGIDGIPLARNGCDTRNDLLARDGKDIEHRSGSDCVVVSLKLKDPYTGKSIDWRKQQATEVQIDHVMPLSYNWQMGAARWNETKRQQIAN
;
A
#
# COMPACT_ATOMS: atom_id res chain seq x y z
N ILE A 1 -2.29 -29.40 17.82
CA ILE A 1 -2.94 -29.29 16.49
C ILE A 1 -4.21 -28.47 16.68
N ILE A 2 -4.48 -27.45 15.86
CA ILE A 2 -5.75 -26.72 15.91
C ILE A 2 -6.75 -27.51 15.05
N GLU A 3 -7.80 -28.06 15.68
CA GLU A 3 -8.79 -28.91 14.99
C GLU A 3 -9.86 -28.12 14.22
N LYS A 4 -10.17 -26.89 14.65
CA LYS A 4 -11.15 -26.02 13.99
C LYS A 4 -10.90 -24.55 14.29
N VAL A 5 -11.04 -23.71 13.27
CA VAL A 5 -10.99 -22.24 13.40
C VAL A 5 -12.41 -21.70 13.37
N ALA A 6 -12.76 -20.85 14.35
CA ALA A 6 -14.03 -20.15 14.32
C ALA A 6 -14.05 -19.14 13.17
N THR A 7 -15.05 -19.25 12.30
CA THR A 7 -15.25 -18.34 11.16
C THR A 7 -16.54 -17.54 11.33
N LYS A 8 -16.59 -16.35 10.73
CA LYS A 8 -17.79 -15.52 10.64
C LYS A 8 -17.96 -15.03 9.21
N GLY A 9 -19.21 -14.75 8.82
CA GLY A 9 -19.52 -14.11 7.55
C GLY A 9 -19.02 -12.66 7.49
N ARG A 10 -19.15 -12.05 6.30
CA ARG A 10 -18.82 -10.64 6.08
C ARG A 10 -19.77 -9.74 6.89
N GLY A 11 -19.21 -8.74 7.57
CA GLY A 11 -19.99 -7.66 8.17
C GLY A 11 -20.51 -6.66 7.12
N PRO A 12 -21.33 -5.67 7.52
CA PRO A 12 -21.84 -4.66 6.61
C PRO A 12 -20.75 -3.65 6.20
N LYS A 13 -20.98 -2.92 5.10
CA LYS A 13 -20.18 -1.75 4.69
C LYS A 13 -20.55 -0.46 5.41
N THR A 14 -21.55 -0.47 6.29
CA THR A 14 -22.03 0.72 7.00
C THR A 14 -20.87 1.45 7.71
N GLY A 15 -20.78 2.75 7.51
CA GLY A 15 -19.74 3.61 8.10
C GLY A 15 -18.35 3.48 7.46
N TYR A 16 -18.19 2.69 6.39
CA TYR A 16 -16.94 2.64 5.65
C TYR A 16 -16.69 3.94 4.90
N GLU A 17 -15.53 4.54 5.16
CA GLU A 17 -14.94 5.59 4.34
C GLU A 17 -13.45 5.31 4.21
N ARG A 18 -12.86 5.61 3.05
CA ARG A 18 -11.42 5.39 2.81
C ARG A 18 -10.56 6.17 3.80
N SER A 19 -11.00 7.37 4.17
CA SER A 19 -10.37 8.24 5.17
C SER A 19 -10.21 7.58 6.56
N LYS A 20 -11.02 6.57 6.90
CA LYS A 20 -10.89 5.82 8.17
C LYS A 20 -9.61 4.98 8.26
N PHE A 21 -8.89 4.83 7.14
CA PHE A 21 -7.59 4.16 7.07
C PHE A 21 -6.42 5.15 7.01
N GLY A 22 -6.67 6.45 7.20
CA GLY A 22 -5.67 7.50 7.18
C GLY A 22 -5.42 8.10 5.79
N SER A 23 -4.47 9.05 5.75
CA SER A 23 -3.98 9.64 4.51
C SER A 23 -3.19 8.63 3.70
N ALA A 24 -3.33 8.65 2.39
CA ALA A 24 -2.54 7.79 1.50
C ALA A 24 -1.04 8.11 1.60
N TRP A 25 -0.23 7.06 1.48
CA TRP A 25 1.24 7.13 1.39
C TRP A 25 1.92 7.70 2.63
N LYS A 26 1.32 7.48 3.80
CA LYS A 26 1.82 8.05 5.05
C LYS A 26 3.08 7.31 5.53
N ASP A 27 4.18 8.03 5.61
CA ASP A 27 5.45 7.55 6.19
C ASP A 27 5.41 7.42 7.73
N GLY A 28 4.68 8.32 8.40
CA GLY A 28 4.69 8.43 9.87
C GLY A 28 3.86 7.39 10.63
N ILE A 29 3.83 6.12 10.19
CA ILE A 29 3.08 5.04 10.86
C ILE A 29 4.05 4.12 11.57
N ASP A 30 3.80 3.89 12.86
CA ASP A 30 4.64 3.01 13.68
C ASP A 30 4.40 1.53 13.38
N GLY A 31 5.46 0.73 13.44
CA GLY A 31 5.37 -0.73 13.42
C GLY A 31 5.11 -1.36 12.06
N ILE A 32 5.32 -0.63 10.96
CA ILE A 32 5.32 -1.16 9.59
C ILE A 32 6.71 -1.01 8.95
N PRO A 33 7.14 -1.94 8.09
CA PRO A 33 8.41 -1.82 7.37
C PRO A 33 8.45 -0.57 6.49
N LEU A 34 9.65 -0.02 6.29
CA LEU A 34 9.94 1.15 5.45
C LEU A 34 9.36 2.49 5.92
N ALA A 35 8.44 2.49 6.90
CA ALA A 35 7.98 3.73 7.52
C ALA A 35 9.05 4.44 8.36
N ARG A 36 8.84 5.74 8.54
CA ARG A 36 9.70 6.71 9.25
C ARG A 36 11.11 6.81 8.68
N ASN A 37 11.27 6.62 7.38
CA ASN A 37 12.55 6.81 6.71
C ASN A 37 12.66 8.18 5.99
N GLY A 38 11.59 8.98 6.00
CA GLY A 38 11.52 10.28 5.33
C GLY A 38 11.02 10.22 3.88
N CYS A 39 10.73 9.03 3.36
CA CYS A 39 10.12 8.81 2.06
C CYS A 39 8.63 8.49 2.22
N ASP A 40 7.79 8.91 1.28
CA ASP A 40 6.40 8.45 1.29
C ASP A 40 6.32 6.96 0.88
N THR A 41 5.32 6.25 1.41
CA THR A 41 5.14 4.82 1.14
C THR A 41 5.08 4.49 -0.35
N ARG A 42 4.61 5.42 -1.19
CA ARG A 42 4.55 5.18 -2.64
C ARG A 42 5.95 5.04 -3.21
N ASN A 43 6.85 5.96 -2.87
CA ASN A 43 8.22 5.92 -3.32
C ASN A 43 8.96 4.71 -2.73
N ASP A 44 8.71 4.36 -1.47
CA ASP A 44 9.27 3.14 -0.87
C ASP A 44 8.87 1.89 -1.65
N LEU A 45 7.59 1.77 -2.02
CA LEU A 45 7.10 0.60 -2.77
C LEU A 45 7.63 0.59 -4.20
N LEU A 46 7.73 1.74 -4.86
CA LEU A 46 8.36 1.83 -6.18
C LEU A 46 9.84 1.43 -6.13
N ALA A 47 10.57 1.89 -5.12
CA ALA A 47 11.98 1.54 -4.94
C ALA A 47 12.20 0.09 -4.53
N ARG A 48 11.28 -0.50 -3.76
CA ARG A 48 11.34 -1.91 -3.35
C ARG A 48 11.08 -2.87 -4.51
N ASP A 49 10.06 -2.58 -5.33
CA ASP A 49 9.56 -3.50 -6.36
C ASP A 49 10.15 -3.23 -7.75
N GLY A 50 10.69 -2.03 -7.96
CA GLY A 50 11.33 -1.63 -9.20
C GLY A 50 12.75 -2.18 -9.38
N LYS A 51 13.22 -2.15 -10.62
CA LYS A 51 14.62 -2.38 -11.02
C LYS A 51 15.13 -1.18 -11.79
N ASP A 52 16.46 -1.05 -11.94
CA ASP A 52 17.10 0.05 -12.67
C ASP A 52 16.54 1.43 -12.24
N ILE A 53 16.44 1.64 -10.92
CA ILE A 53 15.76 2.80 -10.33
C ILE A 53 16.62 4.04 -10.50
N GLU A 54 16.00 5.14 -10.95
CA GLU A 54 16.59 6.47 -10.90
C GLU A 54 15.80 7.36 -9.95
N HIS A 55 16.51 8.05 -9.07
CA HIS A 55 15.94 9.08 -8.20
C HIS A 55 16.08 10.47 -8.81
N ARG A 56 15.20 11.38 -8.39
CA ARG A 56 15.32 12.80 -8.69
C ARG A 56 16.64 13.31 -8.10
N SER A 57 17.39 14.10 -8.88
CA SER A 57 18.59 14.78 -8.40
C SER A 57 18.36 15.49 -7.07
N GLY A 58 19.22 15.21 -6.08
CA GLY A 58 19.14 15.79 -4.73
C GLY A 58 18.09 15.14 -3.81
N SER A 59 17.55 13.97 -4.18
CA SER A 59 16.64 13.20 -3.33
C SER A 59 16.96 11.72 -3.40
N ASP A 60 16.99 11.06 -2.24
CA ASP A 60 17.13 9.59 -2.15
C ASP A 60 15.77 8.87 -2.03
N CYS A 61 14.67 9.62 -2.07
CA CYS A 61 13.31 9.08 -1.98
C CYS A 61 12.59 9.14 -3.33
N VAL A 62 12.69 10.26 -4.04
CA VAL A 62 11.75 10.52 -5.13
C VAL A 62 12.15 9.75 -6.38
N VAL A 63 11.50 8.59 -6.63
CA VAL A 63 11.72 7.78 -7.83
C VAL A 63 11.16 8.50 -9.06
N VAL A 64 11.97 8.61 -10.12
CA VAL A 64 11.60 9.26 -11.38
C VAL A 64 11.54 8.29 -12.56
N SER A 65 12.24 7.16 -12.49
CA SER A 65 12.14 6.07 -13.46
C SER A 65 12.47 4.73 -12.81
N LEU A 66 11.92 3.65 -13.36
CA LEU A 66 12.24 2.26 -13.01
C LEU A 66 11.77 1.31 -14.12
N LYS A 67 12.21 0.06 -14.04
CA LYS A 67 11.60 -1.08 -14.72
C LYS A 67 10.78 -1.90 -13.73
N LEU A 68 9.53 -2.20 -14.09
CA LEU A 68 8.63 -3.00 -13.27
C LEU A 68 8.24 -4.27 -14.01
N LYS A 69 8.23 -5.39 -13.30
CA LYS A 69 7.56 -6.60 -13.76
C LYS A 69 6.17 -6.62 -13.13
N ASP A 70 5.15 -6.30 -13.92
CA ASP A 70 3.76 -6.24 -13.43
C ASP A 70 3.29 -7.65 -13.03
N PRO A 71 2.99 -7.90 -11.73
CA PRO A 71 2.60 -9.21 -11.25
C PRO A 71 1.20 -9.64 -11.74
N TYR A 72 0.35 -8.70 -12.15
CA TYR A 72 -1.02 -8.99 -12.58
C TYR A 72 -1.12 -9.32 -14.06
N THR A 73 -0.33 -8.66 -14.92
CA THR A 73 -0.35 -8.91 -16.37
C THR A 73 0.86 -9.70 -16.88
N GLY A 74 1.91 -9.84 -16.07
CA GLY A 74 3.18 -10.45 -16.46
C GLY A 74 4.02 -9.60 -17.42
N LYS A 75 3.59 -8.38 -17.77
CA LYS A 75 4.31 -7.49 -18.67
C LYS A 75 5.49 -6.81 -17.95
N SER A 76 6.52 -6.48 -18.71
CA SER A 76 7.57 -5.57 -18.24
C SER A 76 7.21 -4.15 -18.66
N ILE A 77 7.36 -3.20 -17.75
CA ILE A 77 6.99 -1.79 -17.94
C ILE A 77 8.22 -0.94 -17.64
N ASP A 78 8.62 -0.10 -18.61
CA ASP A 78 9.63 0.94 -18.41
C ASP A 78 8.92 2.21 -17.93
N TRP A 79 8.75 2.34 -16.62
CA TRP A 79 7.95 3.40 -16.03
C TRP A 79 8.73 4.71 -15.88
N ARG A 80 8.07 5.83 -16.15
CA ARG A 80 8.58 7.17 -15.89
C ARG A 80 7.56 8.02 -15.17
N LYS A 81 8.02 8.90 -14.28
CA LYS A 81 7.15 9.77 -13.47
C LYS A 81 6.27 10.71 -14.32
N GLN A 82 6.70 11.08 -15.53
CA GLN A 82 5.88 11.86 -16.46
C GLN A 82 4.61 11.12 -16.91
N GLN A 83 4.63 9.78 -16.84
CA GLN A 83 3.49 8.89 -17.12
C GLN A 83 3.10 8.11 -15.85
N ALA A 84 3.07 8.82 -14.71
CA ALA A 84 2.83 8.20 -13.40
C ALA A 84 1.57 7.33 -13.32
N THR A 85 0.57 7.57 -14.17
CA THR A 85 -0.69 6.81 -14.20
C THR A 85 -0.55 5.37 -14.72
N GLU A 86 0.51 5.07 -15.47
CA GLU A 86 0.79 3.73 -16.01
C GLU A 86 1.01 2.68 -14.91
N VAL A 87 1.54 3.10 -13.75
CA VAL A 87 1.73 2.24 -12.58
C VAL A 87 0.97 2.81 -11.39
N GLN A 88 0.04 2.01 -10.88
CA GLN A 88 -0.65 2.25 -9.61
C GLN A 88 -0.13 1.29 -8.55
N ILE A 89 -0.03 1.80 -7.32
CA ILE A 89 0.20 0.96 -6.15
C ILE A 89 -1.17 0.54 -5.63
N ASP A 90 -1.41 -0.76 -5.62
CA ASP A 90 -2.72 -1.35 -5.35
C ASP A 90 -2.80 -2.00 -3.97
N HIS A 91 -4.01 -1.98 -3.40
CA HIS A 91 -4.34 -2.77 -2.23
C HIS A 91 -4.90 -4.12 -2.70
N VAL A 92 -4.03 -5.14 -2.74
CA VAL A 92 -4.41 -6.54 -3.09
C VAL A 92 -5.67 -6.97 -2.33
N MET A 93 -5.75 -6.62 -1.05
CA MET A 93 -6.95 -6.74 -0.23
C MET A 93 -7.65 -5.37 -0.13
N PRO A 94 -8.80 -5.16 -0.78
CA PRO A 94 -9.44 -3.85 -0.81
C PRO A 94 -9.81 -3.36 0.60
N LEU A 95 -9.62 -2.08 0.89
CA LEU A 95 -9.90 -1.52 2.22
C LEU A 95 -11.37 -1.70 2.65
N SER A 96 -12.32 -1.67 1.70
CA SER A 96 -13.73 -1.96 2.00
C SER A 96 -13.98 -3.42 2.38
N TYR A 97 -13.14 -4.34 1.90
CA TYR A 97 -13.18 -5.74 2.30
C TYR A 97 -12.63 -5.88 3.72
N ASN A 98 -11.48 -5.26 4.02
CA ASN A 98 -10.91 -5.26 5.37
C ASN A 98 -11.91 -4.72 6.41
N TRP A 99 -12.67 -3.67 6.06
CA TRP A 99 -13.76 -3.15 6.89
C TRP A 99 -14.78 -4.22 7.28
N GLN A 100 -15.36 -4.90 6.29
CA GLN A 100 -16.37 -5.94 6.46
C GLN A 100 -15.81 -7.17 7.20
N MET A 101 -14.51 -7.43 7.06
CA MET A 101 -13.83 -8.54 7.74
C MET A 101 -13.38 -8.21 9.17
N GLY A 102 -13.67 -7.01 9.67
CA GLY A 102 -13.53 -6.67 11.09
C GLY A 102 -12.74 -5.40 11.38
N ALA A 103 -12.13 -4.76 10.37
CA ALA A 103 -11.41 -3.50 10.56
C ALA A 103 -12.32 -2.36 11.02
N ALA A 104 -13.64 -2.47 10.83
CA ALA A 104 -14.62 -1.55 11.41
C ALA A 104 -14.50 -1.38 12.93
N ARG A 105 -13.98 -2.40 13.65
CA ARG A 105 -13.80 -2.40 15.10
C ARG A 105 -12.37 -2.07 15.54
N TRP A 106 -11.45 -1.89 14.61
CA TRP A 106 -10.06 -1.57 14.94
C TRP A 106 -9.93 -0.10 15.33
N ASN A 107 -8.95 0.19 16.18
CA ASN A 107 -8.52 1.57 16.39
C ASN A 107 -7.92 2.14 15.10
N GLU A 108 -7.75 3.47 15.07
CA GLU A 108 -7.24 4.15 13.90
C GLU A 108 -5.82 3.71 13.52
N THR A 109 -4.91 3.60 14.48
CA THR A 109 -3.52 3.17 14.25
C THR A 109 -3.46 1.85 13.50
N LYS A 110 -4.22 0.83 13.93
CA LYS A 110 -4.23 -0.48 13.27
C LYS A 110 -4.84 -0.44 11.87
N ARG A 111 -5.81 0.45 11.63
CA ARG A 111 -6.32 0.69 10.27
C ARG A 111 -5.28 1.38 9.39
N GLN A 112 -4.52 2.32 9.93
CA GLN A 112 -3.43 2.97 9.19
C GLN A 112 -2.33 1.96 8.81
N GLN A 113 -1.92 1.11 9.75
CA GLN A 113 -0.89 0.08 9.55
C GLN A 113 -1.22 -0.97 8.47
N ILE A 114 -2.50 -1.29 8.24
CA ILE A 114 -2.86 -2.24 7.17
C ILE A 114 -2.97 -1.56 5.80
N ALA A 115 -3.09 -0.23 5.76
CA ALA A 115 -3.39 0.51 4.55
C ALA A 115 -2.17 1.22 3.93
N ASN A 116 -1.08 1.36 4.68
CA ASN A 116 0.14 2.03 4.27
C ASN A 116 1.32 1.17 4.73
#